data_AF-A0A345IGP8-F1
#
_entry.id   AF-A0A345IGP8-F1
#
_cell.length_a   1.000
_cell.length_b   1.000
_cell.length_c   1.000
_cell.angle_alpha   90.00
_cell.angle_beta   90.00
_cell.angle_gamma   90.00
#
_symmetry.space_group_name_H-M   'P 1'
#
loop_
_entity.id
_entity.type
_entity.pdbx_description
1 polymer ?
#
loop_
_entity_poly.entity_id
_entity_poly.type
_entity_poly.pdbx_seq_one_letter_code
_entity_poly.pdbx_strand_id
1 'polypeptide(L)'
;MIKARTFTDARAQAHTNAELNWWIFMRISGLILVFLVLGHIYMTFIQVSEADATYVAVVNKLSNPAWKFYNWLILSLALLHGANGARYSIEDYVRSRPDRAWIKGIFYTVIALLFAFGTVGLISI
;
A
#
# COMPACT_ATOMS: atom_id res chain seq x y z
N MET A 1 14.90 -16.36 2.14
CA MET A 1 14.96 -14.88 2.04
C MET A 1 15.86 -14.49 0.87
N ILE A 2 15.28 -13.92 -0.20
CA ILE A 2 16.03 -13.39 -1.35
C ILE A 2 16.82 -12.18 -0.85
N LYS A 3 18.15 -12.29 -0.79
CA LYS A 3 19.07 -11.26 -0.25
C LYS A 3 19.55 -10.31 -1.36
N ALA A 4 18.82 -10.23 -2.47
CA ALA A 4 19.17 -9.43 -3.62
C ALA A 4 19.19 -7.94 -3.28
N ARG A 5 20.39 -7.33 -3.35
CA ARG A 5 20.61 -5.89 -3.15
C ARG A 5 20.57 -5.14 -4.48
N THR A 6 21.01 -5.78 -5.55
CA THR A 6 21.04 -5.22 -6.90
C THR A 6 19.99 -5.88 -7.80
N PHE A 7 19.71 -5.25 -8.93
CA PHE A 7 18.85 -5.83 -9.97
C PHE A 7 19.43 -7.12 -10.55
N THR A 8 20.76 -7.19 -10.73
CA THR A 8 21.43 -8.40 -11.23
C THR A 8 21.27 -9.57 -10.25
N ASP A 9 21.39 -9.33 -8.94
CA ASP A 9 21.15 -10.36 -7.93
C ASP A 9 19.68 -10.82 -7.95
N ALA A 10 18.75 -9.88 -8.07
CA ALA A 10 17.32 -10.17 -8.07
C ALA A 10 16.94 -11.00 -9.29
N ARG A 11 17.49 -10.66 -10.46
CA ARG A 11 17.28 -11.41 -11.70
C ARG A 11 17.87 -12.82 -11.62
N ALA A 12 19.01 -12.99 -10.96
CA ALA A 12 19.63 -14.31 -10.77
C ALA A 12 18.88 -15.18 -9.75
N GLN A 13 18.25 -14.57 -8.73
CA GLN A 13 17.53 -15.28 -7.68
C GLN A 13 16.04 -15.50 -7.97
N ALA A 14 15.43 -14.70 -8.84
CA ALA A 14 14.02 -14.82 -9.18
C ALA A 14 13.78 -16.13 -9.93
N HIS A 15 12.84 -16.95 -9.44
CA HIS A 15 12.42 -18.17 -10.11
C HIS A 15 11.44 -17.88 -11.25
N THR A 16 10.78 -16.70 -11.22
CA THR A 16 9.83 -16.26 -12.24
C THR A 16 9.94 -14.76 -12.51
N ASN A 17 9.49 -14.33 -13.70
CA ASN A 17 9.36 -12.90 -14.04
C ASN A 17 8.44 -12.14 -13.06
N ALA A 18 7.43 -12.82 -12.51
CA ALA A 18 6.52 -12.23 -11.54
C ALA A 18 7.23 -11.85 -10.24
N GLU A 19 8.13 -12.70 -9.73
CA GLU A 19 8.94 -12.41 -8.54
C GLU A 19 9.87 -11.21 -8.76
N LEU A 20 10.50 -11.13 -9.94
CA LEU A 20 11.33 -9.98 -10.31
C LEU A 20 10.49 -8.69 -10.38
N ASN A 21 9.30 -8.73 -10.98
CA ASN A 21 8.40 -7.59 -11.05
C ASN A 21 7.97 -7.11 -9.66
N TRP A 22 7.61 -8.04 -8.76
CA TRP A 22 7.29 -7.70 -7.37
C TRP A 22 8.51 -7.15 -6.62
N TRP A 23 9.71 -7.65 -6.88
CA TRP A 23 10.93 -7.10 -6.32
C TRP A 23 11.12 -5.64 -6.71
N ILE A 24 10.98 -5.31 -8.01
CA ILE A 24 11.10 -3.95 -8.53
C ILE A 24 9.99 -3.07 -7.94
N PHE A 25 8.75 -3.54 -7.98
CA PHE A 25 7.59 -2.85 -7.43
C PHE A 25 7.83 -2.42 -5.99
N MET A 26 8.34 -3.30 -5.11
CA MET A 26 8.59 -2.95 -3.70
C MET A 26 9.58 -1.80 -3.53
N ARG A 27 10.62 -1.70 -4.37
CA ARG A 27 11.62 -0.62 -4.25
C ARG A 27 11.05 0.70 -4.75
N ILE A 28 10.41 0.68 -5.91
CA ILE A 28 9.85 1.88 -6.53
C ILE A 28 8.68 2.41 -5.68
N SER A 29 7.73 1.54 -5.33
CA SER A 29 6.59 1.93 -4.48
C SER A 29 7.02 2.40 -3.10
N GLY A 30 8.02 1.76 -2.47
CA GLY A 30 8.55 2.19 -1.18
C GLY A 30 9.15 3.61 -1.25
N LEU A 31 9.96 3.89 -2.27
CA LEU A 31 10.53 5.22 -2.48
C LEU A 31 9.45 6.28 -2.71
N ILE A 32 8.45 5.97 -3.55
CA ILE A 32 7.32 6.88 -3.81
C ILE A 32 6.52 7.11 -2.51
N LEU A 33 6.24 6.05 -1.75
CA LEU A 33 5.48 6.11 -0.50
C LEU A 33 6.16 6.98 0.56
N VAL A 34 7.49 7.05 0.61
CA VAL A 34 8.20 7.96 1.53
C VAL A 34 7.70 9.39 1.33
N PHE A 35 7.68 9.88 0.09
CA PHE A 35 7.24 11.25 -0.18
C PHE A 35 5.73 11.43 -0.03
N LEU A 36 4.93 10.47 -0.51
CA LEU A 36 3.48 10.55 -0.41
C LEU A 36 3.01 10.51 1.05
N VAL A 37 3.50 9.58 1.87
CA VAL A 37 3.07 9.46 3.26
C VAL A 37 3.57 10.62 4.10
N LEU A 38 4.82 11.06 3.93
CA LEU A 38 5.32 12.24 4.67
C LEU A 38 4.57 13.52 4.28
N GLY A 39 4.29 13.72 3.00
CA GLY A 39 3.45 14.84 2.55
C GLY A 39 2.05 14.78 3.17
N HIS A 40 1.44 13.59 3.19
CA HIS A 40 0.13 13.38 3.80
C HIS A 40 0.16 13.71 5.29
N ILE A 41 1.19 13.25 6.02
CA ILE A 41 1.34 13.54 7.44
C ILE A 41 1.49 15.04 7.67
N TYR A 42 2.35 15.71 6.90
CA TYR A 42 2.55 17.15 7.02
C TYR A 42 1.24 17.94 6.80
N MET A 43 0.56 17.69 5.69
CA MET A 43 -0.66 18.43 5.33
C MET A 43 -1.88 18.09 6.18
N THR A 44 -1.87 16.97 6.91
CA THR A 44 -3.04 16.48 7.66
C THR A 44 -2.86 16.64 9.17
N PHE A 45 -1.66 16.45 9.70
CA PHE A 45 -1.39 16.44 11.14
C PHE A 45 -0.47 17.57 11.61
N ILE A 46 0.26 18.23 10.72
CA ILE A 46 1.19 19.32 11.09
C ILE A 46 0.59 20.68 10.69
N GLN A 47 0.10 20.79 9.46
CA GLN A 47 -0.38 22.05 8.91
C GLN A 47 -1.83 22.38 9.33
N VAL A 48 -2.63 21.37 9.67
CA VAL A 48 -4.03 21.51 10.05
C VAL A 48 -4.16 21.19 11.53
N SER A 49 -4.78 22.10 12.30
CA SER A 49 -5.06 21.86 13.71
C SER A 49 -6.18 20.82 13.85
N GLU A 50 -6.19 20.08 14.96
CA GLU A 50 -7.25 19.10 15.21
C GLU A 50 -8.66 19.73 15.23
N ALA A 51 -8.78 20.98 15.72
CA ALA A 51 -10.03 21.73 15.73
C ALA A 51 -10.53 22.06 14.31
N ASP A 52 -9.61 22.22 13.35
CA ASP A 52 -9.93 22.55 11.96
C ASP A 52 -10.20 21.31 11.10
N ALA A 53 -9.88 20.10 11.59
CA ALA A 53 -10.05 18.82 10.91
C ALA A 53 -11.52 18.34 10.91
N THR A 54 -12.44 19.22 10.50
CA THR A 54 -13.88 18.96 10.46
C THR A 54 -14.30 18.20 9.20
N TYR A 55 -15.49 17.59 9.22
CA TYR A 55 -16.09 16.97 8.04
C TYR A 55 -16.15 17.92 6.83
N VAL A 56 -16.56 19.18 7.05
CA VAL A 56 -16.68 20.20 6.00
C VAL A 56 -15.31 20.51 5.37
N ALA A 57 -14.25 20.60 6.19
CA ALA A 57 -12.89 20.82 5.68
C ALA A 57 -12.42 19.65 4.81
N VAL A 58 -12.73 18.40 5.20
CA VAL A 58 -12.40 17.20 4.42
C VAL A 58 -13.15 17.16 3.09
N VAL A 59 -14.46 17.40 3.09
CA VAL A 59 -15.28 17.44 1.86
C VAL A 59 -14.77 18.54 0.92
N ASN A 60 -14.49 19.74 1.44
CA ASN A 60 -13.96 20.84 0.64
C ASN A 60 -12.60 20.50 0.03
N LYS A 61 -11.69 19.87 0.79
CA LYS A 61 -10.40 19.39 0.26
C LYS A 61 -10.60 18.33 -0.83
N LEU A 62 -11.46 17.35 -0.57
CA LEU A 62 -11.71 16.26 -1.51
C LEU A 62 -12.51 16.71 -2.74
N SER A 63 -13.17 17.87 -2.74
CA SER A 63 -13.79 18.44 -3.94
C SER A 63 -12.78 18.67 -5.08
N ASN A 64 -11.50 18.84 -4.76
CA ASN A 64 -10.43 18.96 -5.75
C ASN A 64 -9.94 17.57 -6.21
N PRO A 65 -10.02 17.25 -7.52
CA PRO A 65 -9.58 15.96 -8.06
C PRO A 65 -8.11 15.62 -7.78
N ALA A 66 -7.23 16.62 -7.67
CA ALA A 66 -5.82 16.40 -7.37
C ALA A 66 -5.63 15.76 -5.99
N TRP A 67 -6.42 16.18 -4.99
CA TRP A 67 -6.39 15.60 -3.65
C TRP A 67 -7.01 14.20 -3.62
N LYS A 68 -8.07 13.95 -4.39
CA LYS A 68 -8.61 12.59 -4.56
C LYS A 68 -7.55 11.65 -5.15
N PHE A 69 -6.90 12.06 -6.24
CA PHE A 69 -5.86 11.27 -6.88
C PHE A 69 -4.66 11.03 -5.95
N TYR A 70 -4.20 12.05 -5.23
CA TYR A 70 -3.11 11.92 -4.26
C TYR A 70 -3.42 10.89 -3.16
N ASN A 71 -4.60 10.99 -2.54
CA ASN A 71 -5.01 10.04 -1.49
C ASN A 71 -5.28 8.64 -2.06
N TRP A 72 -5.82 8.54 -3.28
CA TRP A 72 -6.02 7.26 -3.95
C TRP A 72 -4.69 6.58 -4.29
N LEU A 73 -3.66 7.35 -4.66
CA LEU A 73 -2.32 6.83 -4.91
C LEU A 73 -1.69 6.28 -3.62
N ILE A 74 -1.85 6.98 -2.49
CA ILE A 74 -1.44 6.47 -1.17
C ILE A 74 -2.19 5.19 -0.85
N LEU A 75 -3.53 5.16 -0.96
CA LEU A 75 -4.35 3.98 -0.70
C LEU A 75 -3.88 2.78 -1.52
N SER A 76 -3.73 2.97 -2.83
CA SER A 76 -3.33 1.92 -3.78
C SER A 76 -1.93 1.40 -3.47
N LEU A 77 -0.94 2.29 -3.37
CA LEU A 77 0.45 1.89 -3.18
C LEU A 77 0.67 1.33 -1.78
N ALA A 78 0.10 1.91 -0.73
CA ALA A 78 0.30 1.44 0.64
C ALA A 78 -0.31 0.05 0.84
N LEU A 79 -1.53 -0.19 0.34
CA LEU A 79 -2.17 -1.50 0.42
C LEU A 79 -1.41 -2.55 -0.40
N LEU A 80 -1.02 -2.25 -1.64
CA LEU A 80 -0.27 -3.21 -2.46
C LEU A 80 1.14 -3.49 -1.91
N HIS A 81 1.87 -2.45 -1.49
CA HIS A 81 3.20 -2.58 -0.90
C HIS A 81 3.14 -3.38 0.41
N GLY A 82 2.22 -3.01 1.31
CA GLY A 82 2.00 -3.71 2.57
C GLY A 82 1.55 -5.16 2.34
N ALA A 83 0.64 -5.41 1.40
CA ALA A 83 0.15 -6.74 1.10
C ALA A 83 1.23 -7.67 0.55
N ASN A 84 2.09 -7.19 -0.35
CA ASN A 84 3.19 -7.98 -0.86
C ASN A 84 4.28 -8.20 0.22
N GLY A 85 4.54 -7.22 1.09
CA GLY A 85 5.41 -7.40 2.26
C GLY A 85 4.88 -8.47 3.22
N ALA A 86 3.61 -8.35 3.62
CA ALA A 86 2.95 -9.30 4.50
C ALA A 86 2.85 -10.72 3.90
N ARG A 87 2.73 -10.84 2.57
CA ARG A 87 2.82 -12.14 1.88
C ARG A 87 4.11 -12.86 2.27
N TYR A 88 5.26 -12.19 2.22
CA TYR A 88 6.54 -12.80 2.60
C TYR A 88 6.55 -13.22 4.07
N SER A 89 6.05 -12.37 4.97
CA SER A 89 5.91 -12.74 6.39
C SER A 89 5.03 -13.98 6.58
N ILE A 90 3.91 -14.08 5.89
CA ILE A 90 3.03 -15.24 5.97
C ILE A 90 3.72 -16.50 5.44
N GLU A 91 4.44 -16.41 4.32
CA GLU A 91 5.22 -17.53 3.76
C GLU A 91 6.35 -17.98 4.70
N ASP A 92 7.00 -17.05 5.40
CA ASP A 92 8.12 -17.35 6.28
C ASP A 92 7.69 -17.93 7.64
N TYR A 93 6.55 -17.48 8.19
CA TYR A 93 6.13 -17.84 9.56
C TYR A 93 5.02 -18.90 9.63
N VAL A 94 4.15 -19.04 8.62
CA VAL A 94 3.06 -20.03 8.65
C VAL A 94 3.50 -21.34 7.99
N ARG A 95 3.92 -22.31 8.81
CA ARG A 95 4.49 -23.59 8.33
C ARG A 95 3.47 -24.49 7.64
N SER A 96 2.28 -24.61 8.23
CA SER A 96 1.19 -25.45 7.73
C SER A 96 0.69 -24.93 6.38
N ARG A 97 0.71 -25.80 5.35
CA ARG A 97 0.22 -25.48 4.01
C ARG A 97 -1.27 -25.08 4.00
N PRO A 98 -2.21 -25.82 4.63
CA PRO A 98 -3.61 -25.41 4.63
C PRO A 98 -3.82 -24.10 5.38
N ASP A 99 -3.20 -23.90 6.54
CA ASP A 99 -3.37 -22.67 7.32
C ASP A 99 -2.84 -21.45 6.56
N ARG A 100 -1.71 -21.61 5.87
CA ARG A 100 -1.14 -20.56 5.04
C ARG A 100 -2.06 -20.17 3.88
N ALA A 101 -2.73 -21.14 3.26
CA ALA A 101 -3.71 -20.87 2.21
C ALA A 101 -4.90 -20.08 2.76
N TRP A 102 -5.46 -20.51 3.90
CA TRP A 102 -6.58 -19.83 4.56
C TRP A 102 -6.23 -18.41 4.99
N ILE A 103 -5.09 -18.22 5.66
CA ILE A 103 -4.62 -16.92 6.12
C ILE A 103 -4.43 -15.97 4.94
N LYS A 104 -3.79 -16.41 3.85
CA LYS A 104 -3.65 -15.58 2.64
C LYS A 104 -5.00 -15.26 2.01
N GLY A 105 -5.93 -16.21 1.97
CA GLY A 105 -7.28 -16.00 1.43
C GLY A 105 -8.04 -14.91 2.19
N ILE A 106 -8.06 -15.01 3.52
CA ILE A 106 -8.68 -13.99 4.39
C ILE A 106 -7.96 -12.66 4.22
N PHE A 107 -6.62 -12.66 4.27
CA PHE A 107 -5.81 -11.46 4.16
C PHE A 107 -6.08 -10.69 2.86
N TYR A 108 -6.02 -11.38 1.71
CA TYR A 108 -6.28 -10.73 0.43
C TYR A 108 -7.73 -10.27 0.27
N THR A 109 -8.68 -10.98 0.87
CA THR A 109 -10.08 -10.53 0.92
C THR A 109 -10.20 -9.22 1.69
N VAL A 110 -9.56 -9.11 2.86
CA VAL A 110 -9.54 -7.86 3.64
C VAL A 110 -8.88 -6.73 2.87
N ILE A 111 -7.72 -6.97 2.23
CA ILE A 111 -7.03 -5.96 1.41
C ILE A 111 -7.93 -5.47 0.27
N ALA A 112 -8.62 -6.39 -0.43
CA ALA A 112 -9.54 -6.03 -1.51
C ALA A 112 -10.73 -5.21 -1.01
N LEU A 113 -11.32 -5.58 0.13
CA LEU A 113 -12.42 -4.84 0.76
C LEU A 113 -11.99 -3.44 1.19
N LEU A 114 -10.83 -3.31 1.84
CA LEU A 114 -10.28 -1.99 2.22
C LEU A 114 -10.01 -1.12 1.01
N PHE A 115 -9.46 -1.68 -0.06
CA PHE A 115 -9.21 -0.96 -1.30
C PHE A 115 -10.52 -0.47 -1.94
N ALA A 116 -11.52 -1.35 -2.05
CA ALA A 116 -12.83 -1.00 -2.61
C ALA A 116 -13.54 0.06 -1.76
N PHE A 117 -13.61 -0.15 -0.45
CA PHE A 117 -14.24 0.79 0.48
C PHE A 117 -13.56 2.16 0.45
N GLY A 118 -12.22 2.21 0.54
CA GLY A 118 -11.47 3.46 0.47
C GLY A 118 -11.60 4.16 -0.87
N THR A 119 -11.61 3.41 -1.98
CA THR A 119 -11.80 3.99 -3.33
C THR A 119 -13.19 4.58 -3.49
N VAL A 120 -14.24 3.86 -3.07
CA VAL A 120 -15.61 4.39 -3.06
C VAL A 120 -15.68 5.65 -2.21
N GLY A 121 -15.18 5.62 -0.97
CA GLY A 121 -15.21 6.78 -0.07
C GLY A 121 -14.48 8.01 -0.63
N LEU A 122 -13.36 7.84 -1.32
CA LEU A 122 -12.63 8.96 -1.93
C LEU A 122 -13.35 9.54 -3.16
N ILE A 123 -14.00 8.69 -3.95
CA ILE A 123 -14.60 9.11 -5.23
C ILE A 123 -16.02 9.63 -5.04
N SER A 124 -16.80 9.05 -4.13
CA SER A 124 -18.23 9.34 -3.94
C SER A 124 -18.53 10.55 -3.07
N ILE A 125 -17.53 11.12 -2.39
CA ILE A 125 -17.61 12.41 -1.68
C ILE A 125 -17.50 13.55 -2.70
#